data_AF-A0A7W6EQV8-F1
#
_entry.id   AF-A0A7W6EQV8-F1
#
_cell.length_a   1.000
_cell.length_b   1.000
_cell.length_c   1.000
_cell.angle_alpha   90.00
_cell.angle_beta   90.00
_cell.angle_gamma   90.00
#
_symmetry.space_group_name_H-M   'P 1'
#
loop_
_entity.id
_entity.type
_entity.pdbx_description
1 polymer ?
#
loop_
_entity_poly.entity_id
_entity_poly.type
_entity_poly.pdbx_seq_one_letter_code
_entity_poly.pdbx_strand_id
1 'polypeptide(L)'
;MLVTLVVVASLGSVFYFFMYEKFDWKVESFRSNPNLKTVRADWKGNPVNPQGRFLNDPVTPLPAFGELWRWQTETNPQKQEKKTETFRLTVTKNSDFLHSNEDCVVWLGHATFFIRLNGVTFLTDPVLDSPSFLMKRFSELPVAISDLKSLDYIIVSHDHRDHCDEQSLKALAPQNPNAVYLTGLGVDTVFGDWVKSTKIQSAGWFQAYQTNTTKIEVIYLPARHWGRRYLNDTNKNLWGSYLIRANGKSVYFGSDSGYGAHYQELGQLLGGVDVALLGVGAYKPEWFMSASHMGPKDAVKSAHELNAKRFIPMHYGTFDLSDEPLGDPYRALQELQKKPENQGFIQLAGVGEVVRL
;
A
#
# COMPACT_ATOMS: atom_id res chain seq x y z
N MET A 1 6.62 6.18 -25.96
CA MET A 1 8.10 6.07 -25.87
C MET A 1 8.63 6.47 -24.50
N LEU A 2 7.86 7.18 -23.64
CA LEU A 2 8.25 7.47 -22.25
C LEU A 2 7.82 6.41 -21.22
N VAL A 3 6.74 5.65 -21.46
CA VAL A 3 6.27 4.54 -20.59
C VAL A 3 7.35 3.45 -20.44
N THR A 4 8.19 3.29 -21.47
CA THR A 4 9.30 2.34 -21.48
C THR A 4 10.40 2.71 -20.48
N LEU A 5 10.51 3.96 -20.01
CA LEU A 5 11.67 4.40 -19.22
C LEU A 5 11.51 4.29 -17.70
N VAL A 6 10.27 4.21 -17.18
CA VAL A 6 9.99 3.99 -15.75
C VAL A 6 10.39 2.58 -15.34
N VAL A 7 10.16 1.64 -16.26
CA VAL A 7 10.68 0.29 -16.16
C VAL A 7 12.20 0.30 -16.34
N VAL A 8 12.81 1.17 -17.17
CA VAL A 8 14.28 1.16 -17.42
C VAL A 8 15.15 1.51 -16.20
N ALA A 9 14.73 2.42 -15.30
CA ALA A 9 15.52 2.69 -14.08
C ALA A 9 15.37 1.59 -13.00
N SER A 10 14.26 0.84 -13.04
CA SER A 10 14.06 -0.37 -12.23
C SER A 10 14.57 -1.63 -12.94
N LEU A 11 14.79 -1.63 -14.25
CA LEU A 11 15.32 -2.77 -15.00
C LEU A 11 16.78 -2.99 -14.66
N GLY A 12 17.59 -1.95 -14.46
CA GLY A 12 18.98 -2.13 -14.01
C GLY A 12 19.07 -2.90 -12.69
N SER A 13 18.20 -2.59 -11.73
CA SER A 13 18.13 -3.30 -10.45
C SER A 13 17.48 -4.67 -10.59
N VAL A 14 16.31 -4.78 -11.22
CA VAL A 14 15.61 -6.05 -11.42
C VAL A 14 16.45 -7.04 -12.24
N PHE A 15 17.08 -6.60 -13.33
CA PHE A 15 18.07 -7.37 -14.09
C PHE A 15 19.28 -7.74 -13.22
N TYR A 16 19.78 -6.81 -12.40
CA TYR A 16 20.86 -7.12 -11.45
C TYR A 16 20.47 -8.20 -10.45
N PHE A 17 19.24 -8.21 -9.94
CA PHE A 17 18.77 -9.27 -9.04
C PHE A 17 18.83 -10.63 -9.72
N PHE A 18 18.25 -10.75 -10.90
CA PHE A 18 18.24 -12.01 -11.63
C PHE A 18 19.64 -12.49 -12.04
N MET A 19 20.55 -11.57 -12.33
CA MET A 19 21.89 -11.93 -12.78
C MET A 19 22.88 -12.13 -11.63
N TYR A 20 22.70 -11.45 -10.50
CA TYR A 20 23.76 -11.30 -9.49
C TYR A 20 23.32 -11.46 -8.03
N GLU A 21 22.02 -11.31 -7.70
CA GLU A 21 21.55 -11.50 -6.33
C GLU A 21 21.07 -12.94 -6.15
N LYS A 22 21.89 -13.79 -5.53
CA LYS A 22 21.46 -15.13 -5.10
C LYS A 22 20.41 -14.98 -4.00
N PHE A 23 19.17 -15.36 -4.30
CA PHE A 23 18.06 -15.30 -3.35
C PHE A 23 17.55 -16.70 -3.05
N ASP A 24 17.53 -17.06 -1.76
CA ASP A 24 17.00 -18.34 -1.30
C ASP A 24 15.52 -18.19 -0.91
N TRP A 25 14.66 -19.03 -1.48
CA TRP A 25 13.23 -19.06 -1.20
C TRP A 25 12.87 -20.07 -0.10
N LYS A 26 13.85 -20.54 0.67
CA LYS A 26 13.63 -21.38 1.84
C LYS A 26 13.51 -20.53 3.11
N VAL A 27 12.51 -20.84 3.93
CA VAL A 27 12.42 -20.29 5.29
C VAL A 27 13.51 -20.93 6.16
N GLU A 28 14.34 -20.11 6.79
CA GLU A 28 15.39 -20.52 7.72
C GLU A 28 15.00 -20.19 9.16
N SER A 29 14.48 -18.99 9.39
CA SER A 29 14.08 -18.52 10.72
C SER A 29 12.92 -17.54 10.64
N PHE A 30 12.51 -17.02 11.79
CA PHE A 30 11.43 -16.05 11.90
C PHE A 30 11.90 -14.82 12.67
N ARG A 31 11.44 -13.63 12.26
CA ARG A 31 11.75 -12.36 12.92
C ARG A 31 10.48 -11.67 13.40
N SER A 32 10.56 -11.05 14.57
CA SER A 32 9.51 -10.22 15.15
C SER A 32 10.14 -9.09 15.95
N ASN A 33 9.34 -8.09 16.33
CA ASN A 33 9.78 -7.10 17.30
C ASN A 33 9.51 -7.63 18.73
N PRO A 34 10.54 -7.88 19.56
CA PRO A 34 10.34 -8.45 20.90
C PRO A 34 9.62 -7.51 21.87
N ASN A 35 9.52 -6.21 21.56
CA ASN A 35 8.88 -5.20 22.40
C ASN A 35 7.39 -5.02 22.09
N LEU A 36 6.88 -5.63 21.02
CA LEU A 36 5.49 -5.49 20.61
C LEU A 36 4.68 -6.74 20.90
N LYS A 37 3.41 -6.53 21.26
CA LYS A 37 2.47 -7.62 21.54
C LYS A 37 2.04 -8.28 20.23
N THR A 38 2.14 -9.61 20.18
CA THR A 38 1.54 -10.40 19.09
C THR A 38 0.05 -10.65 19.36
N VAL A 39 -0.81 -10.44 18.37
CA VAL A 39 -2.26 -10.66 18.47
C VAL A 39 -2.71 -12.05 18.03
N ARG A 40 -1.87 -12.75 17.25
CA ARG A 40 -2.12 -14.11 16.77
C ARG A 40 -1.21 -15.11 17.52
N ALA A 41 -1.80 -15.94 18.38
CA ALA A 41 -1.04 -16.78 19.32
C ALA A 41 -0.17 -17.86 18.66
N ASP A 42 -0.57 -18.38 17.51
CA ASP A 42 0.16 -19.40 16.73
C ASP A 42 1.20 -18.80 15.77
N TRP A 43 1.33 -17.48 15.70
CA TRP A 43 2.27 -16.82 14.80
C TRP A 43 3.71 -16.93 15.30
N LYS A 44 4.60 -17.45 14.43
CA LYS A 44 6.01 -17.72 14.75
C LYS A 44 6.94 -16.52 14.52
N GLY A 45 6.46 -15.47 13.87
CA GLY A 45 7.26 -14.36 13.34
C GLY A 45 7.17 -14.27 11.81
N ASN A 46 7.74 -13.22 11.22
CA ASN A 46 7.86 -13.09 9.78
C ASN A 46 8.93 -14.04 9.26
N PRO A 47 8.65 -14.87 8.24
CA PRO A 47 9.63 -15.80 7.70
C PRO A 47 10.78 -15.04 7.05
N VAL A 48 12.01 -15.51 7.31
CA VAL A 48 13.22 -15.03 6.64
C VAL A 48 14.06 -16.17 6.11
N ASN A 49 14.76 -15.92 5.01
CA ASN A 49 15.70 -16.86 4.40
C ASN A 49 17.08 -16.85 5.11
N PRO A 50 18.02 -17.74 4.74
CA PRO A 50 19.36 -17.78 5.35
C PRO A 50 20.16 -16.48 5.21
N GLN A 51 19.82 -15.61 4.26
CA GLN A 51 20.44 -14.29 4.08
C GLN A 51 19.73 -13.18 4.87
N GLY A 52 18.77 -13.54 5.73
CA GLY A 52 17.99 -12.62 6.55
C GLY A 52 16.95 -11.80 5.78
N ARG A 53 16.61 -12.20 4.55
CA ARG A 53 15.61 -11.54 3.72
C ARG A 53 14.21 -12.07 4.01
N PHE A 54 13.25 -11.17 4.11
CA PHE A 54 11.85 -11.51 4.34
C PHE A 54 11.25 -12.30 3.17
N LEU A 55 10.28 -13.15 3.50
CA LEU A 55 9.55 -13.98 2.56
C LEU A 55 8.04 -13.76 2.74
N ASN A 56 7.27 -14.07 1.71
CA ASN A 56 5.82 -14.22 1.83
C ASN A 56 5.46 -15.47 2.66
N ASP A 57 4.26 -15.50 3.21
CA ASP A 57 3.67 -16.70 3.83
C ASP A 57 2.27 -16.96 3.22
N PRO A 58 2.08 -18.05 2.44
CA PRO A 58 3.09 -19.03 2.04
C PRO A 58 4.16 -18.42 1.11
N VAL A 59 5.34 -19.05 1.08
CA VAL A 59 6.44 -18.56 0.24
C VAL A 59 6.03 -18.54 -1.23
N THR A 60 6.15 -17.37 -1.82
CA THR A 60 5.90 -17.13 -3.24
C THR A 60 7.17 -16.51 -3.84
N PRO A 61 7.87 -17.24 -4.72
CA PRO A 61 8.98 -16.67 -5.47
C PRO A 61 8.54 -15.50 -6.35
N LEU A 62 9.42 -14.52 -6.52
CA LEU A 62 9.26 -13.50 -7.55
C LEU A 62 9.26 -14.16 -8.94
N PRO A 63 8.59 -13.54 -9.95
CA PRO A 63 8.65 -13.99 -11.33
C PRO A 63 10.09 -14.22 -11.79
N ALA A 64 10.33 -15.16 -12.70
CA ALA A 64 11.67 -15.48 -13.18
C ALA A 64 12.22 -14.42 -14.15
N PHE A 65 13.53 -14.46 -14.42
CA PHE A 65 14.15 -13.55 -15.39
C PHE A 65 13.53 -13.65 -16.79
N GLY A 66 13.24 -14.88 -17.24
CA GLY A 66 12.60 -15.11 -18.54
C GLY A 66 11.20 -14.51 -18.62
N GLU A 67 10.48 -14.47 -17.49
CA GLU A 67 9.17 -13.83 -17.38
C GLU A 67 9.31 -12.31 -17.44
N LEU A 68 10.28 -11.71 -16.74
CA LEU A 68 10.56 -10.28 -16.90
C LEU A 68 10.90 -9.93 -18.36
N TRP A 69 11.79 -10.70 -18.99
CA TRP A 69 12.19 -10.46 -20.37
C TRP A 69 11.02 -10.59 -21.34
N ARG A 70 10.17 -11.59 -21.14
CA ARG A 70 8.92 -11.75 -21.89
C ARG A 70 8.04 -10.52 -21.75
N TRP A 71 7.79 -10.04 -20.53
CA TRP A 71 6.98 -8.85 -20.32
C TRP A 71 7.56 -7.62 -21.06
N GLN A 72 8.88 -7.43 -21.01
CA GLN A 72 9.53 -6.30 -21.69
C GLN A 72 9.48 -6.36 -23.22
N THR A 73 9.35 -7.55 -23.80
CA THR A 73 9.41 -7.76 -25.25
C THR A 73 8.06 -8.07 -25.88
N GLU A 74 7.11 -8.56 -25.11
CA GLU A 74 5.76 -8.83 -25.60
C GLU A 74 5.01 -7.52 -25.90
N THR A 75 4.10 -7.58 -26.86
CA THR A 75 3.29 -6.41 -27.20
C THR A 75 2.19 -6.25 -26.17
N ASN A 76 2.21 -5.15 -25.42
CA ASN A 76 1.09 -4.75 -24.58
C ASN A 76 -0.19 -4.61 -25.44
N PRO A 77 -1.24 -5.42 -25.21
CA PRO A 77 -2.46 -5.40 -26.01
C PRO A 77 -3.24 -4.09 -25.92
N GLN A 78 -3.08 -3.35 -24.82
CA GLN A 78 -3.71 -2.04 -24.58
C GLN A 78 -2.78 -0.86 -24.87
N LYS A 79 -1.64 -1.07 -25.53
CA LYS A 79 -0.67 -0.01 -25.83
C LYS A 79 -1.27 1.22 -26.51
N GLN A 80 -2.20 1.01 -27.44
CA GLN A 80 -2.87 2.14 -28.13
C GLN A 80 -3.88 2.84 -27.22
N GLU A 81 -4.74 2.07 -26.53
CA GLU A 81 -5.70 2.61 -25.56
C GLU A 81 -5.00 3.47 -24.51
N LYS A 82 -3.89 2.95 -23.95
CA LYS A 82 -3.06 3.64 -22.97
C LYS A 82 -2.43 4.91 -23.54
N LYS A 83 -1.95 4.90 -24.79
CA LYS A 83 -1.36 6.08 -25.43
C LYS A 83 -2.38 7.21 -25.64
N THR A 84 -3.65 6.86 -25.86
CA THR A 84 -4.73 7.82 -26.09
C THR A 84 -5.57 8.09 -24.84
N GLU A 85 -5.16 7.59 -23.66
CA GLU A 85 -5.93 7.67 -22.42
C GLU A 85 -6.05 9.12 -21.91
N THR A 86 -7.28 9.56 -21.72
CA THR A 86 -7.63 10.90 -21.23
C THR A 86 -8.22 10.88 -19.83
N PHE A 87 -8.53 9.71 -19.28
CA PHE A 87 -9.05 9.56 -17.93
C PHE A 87 -8.15 10.24 -16.89
N ARG A 88 -8.75 11.05 -16.01
CA ARG A 88 -8.11 11.63 -14.83
C ARG A 88 -9.08 11.50 -13.66
N LEU A 89 -8.52 11.28 -12.46
CA LEU A 89 -9.31 11.23 -11.25
C LEU A 89 -10.01 12.58 -11.01
N THR A 90 -11.28 12.53 -10.61
CA THR A 90 -11.98 13.70 -10.10
C THR A 90 -11.35 14.12 -8.77
N VAL A 91 -11.02 15.41 -8.65
CA VAL A 91 -10.42 15.98 -7.44
C VAL A 91 -11.40 16.98 -6.83
N THR A 92 -11.84 16.70 -5.61
CA THR A 92 -12.61 17.61 -4.77
C THR A 92 -11.63 18.37 -3.87
N LYS A 93 -11.42 19.67 -4.16
CA LYS A 93 -10.60 20.55 -3.32
C LYS A 93 -11.38 20.95 -2.08
N ASN A 94 -11.23 20.17 -1.02
CA ASN A 94 -11.87 20.38 0.28
C ASN A 94 -10.87 20.06 1.38
N SER A 95 -10.59 21.01 2.28
CA SER A 95 -9.71 20.83 3.44
C SER A 95 -10.47 20.83 4.77
N ASP A 96 -11.80 21.00 4.77
CA ASP A 96 -12.62 21.10 5.98
C ASP A 96 -12.50 19.84 6.87
N PHE A 97 -12.28 18.68 6.24
CA PHE A 97 -12.08 17.43 6.95
C PHE A 97 -10.85 17.48 7.88
N LEU A 98 -9.84 18.30 7.60
CA LEU A 98 -8.67 18.44 8.47
C LEU A 98 -9.05 19.04 9.84
N HIS A 99 -10.11 19.86 9.88
CA HIS A 99 -10.58 20.57 11.07
C HIS A 99 -11.83 19.95 11.72
N SER A 100 -12.47 18.99 11.06
CA SER A 100 -13.61 18.26 11.59
C SER A 100 -13.23 17.34 12.77
N ASN A 101 -14.20 16.99 13.62
CA ASN A 101 -14.04 15.96 14.64
C ASN A 101 -14.71 14.63 14.26
N GLU A 102 -15.30 14.56 13.06
CA GLU A 102 -15.97 13.36 12.59
C GLU A 102 -14.98 12.29 12.12
N ASP A 103 -15.32 11.03 12.37
CA ASP A 103 -14.55 9.91 11.83
C ASP A 103 -14.73 9.84 10.31
N CYS A 104 -13.63 9.79 9.59
CA CYS A 104 -13.64 9.80 8.13
C CYS A 104 -12.40 9.15 7.53
N VAL A 105 -12.53 8.80 6.26
CA VAL A 105 -11.45 8.43 5.35
C VAL A 105 -11.52 9.38 4.16
N VAL A 106 -10.37 9.94 3.77
CA VAL A 106 -10.24 10.83 2.61
C VAL A 106 -9.07 10.37 1.76
N TRP A 107 -9.35 10.02 0.51
CA TRP A 107 -8.32 9.59 -0.44
C TRP A 107 -7.58 10.80 -1.00
N LEU A 108 -6.27 10.87 -0.85
CA LEU A 108 -5.44 11.98 -1.38
C LEU A 108 -4.74 11.60 -2.70
N GLY A 109 -4.99 10.39 -3.21
CA GLY A 109 -4.40 9.82 -4.43
C GLY A 109 -3.42 8.69 -4.12
N HIS A 110 -3.26 7.78 -5.07
CA HIS A 110 -2.47 6.56 -4.95
C HIS A 110 -2.84 5.72 -3.73
N ALA A 111 -1.90 5.45 -2.81
CA ALA A 111 -2.13 4.79 -1.53
C ALA A 111 -2.18 5.77 -0.34
N THR A 112 -2.24 7.08 -0.61
CA THR A 112 -2.25 8.11 0.43
C THR A 112 -3.67 8.42 0.88
N PHE A 113 -3.97 8.15 2.15
CA PHE A 113 -5.23 8.47 2.80
C PHE A 113 -4.99 9.29 4.05
N PHE A 114 -5.83 10.31 4.25
CA PHE A 114 -6.07 10.86 5.58
C PHE A 114 -7.18 10.05 6.24
N ILE A 115 -6.97 9.61 7.48
CA ILE A 115 -7.96 8.88 8.26
C ILE A 115 -8.10 9.58 9.61
N ARG A 116 -9.33 9.89 10.02
CA ARG A 116 -9.65 10.23 11.41
C ARG A 116 -10.51 9.14 12.01
N LEU A 117 -10.09 8.61 13.16
CA LEU A 117 -10.85 7.62 13.90
C LEU A 117 -10.73 7.87 15.41
N ASN A 118 -11.86 8.07 16.09
CA ASN A 118 -11.92 8.40 17.51
C ASN A 118 -11.07 9.63 17.89
N GLY A 119 -11.08 10.63 16.99
CA GLY A 119 -10.28 11.86 17.10
C GLY A 119 -8.79 11.70 16.84
N VAL A 120 -8.29 10.50 16.51
CA VAL A 120 -6.90 10.23 16.17
C VAL A 120 -6.72 10.28 14.65
N THR A 121 -5.66 10.94 14.19
CA THR A 121 -5.39 11.17 12.76
C THR A 121 -4.22 10.34 12.23
N PHE A 122 -4.38 9.83 11.02
CA PHE A 122 -3.39 9.05 10.29
C PHE A 122 -3.19 9.60 8.89
N LEU A 123 -1.96 9.50 8.40
CA LEU A 123 -1.65 9.63 6.98
C LEU A 123 -0.95 8.34 6.51
N THR A 124 -1.52 7.68 5.50
CA THR A 124 -0.97 6.43 4.95
C THR A 124 -0.05 6.72 3.78
N ASP A 125 1.04 5.95 3.65
CA ASP A 125 1.94 5.90 2.50
C ASP A 125 2.08 7.23 1.75
N PRO A 126 2.64 8.27 2.42
CA PRO A 126 2.55 9.63 1.91
C PRO A 126 3.41 9.81 0.67
N VAL A 127 2.75 9.95 -0.47
CA VAL A 127 3.35 10.41 -1.72
C VAL A 127 2.55 11.61 -2.18
N LEU A 128 3.14 12.79 -2.03
CA LEU A 128 2.47 14.08 -2.16
C LEU A 128 2.81 14.80 -3.48
N ASP A 129 3.84 14.33 -4.20
CA ASP A 129 4.19 14.81 -5.54
C ASP A 129 4.71 13.63 -6.39
N SER A 130 5.30 13.90 -7.55
CA SER A 130 5.97 12.93 -8.40
C SER A 130 7.31 12.51 -7.77
N PRO A 131 7.48 11.25 -7.33
CA PRO A 131 8.72 10.80 -6.65
C PRO A 131 9.97 10.91 -7.54
N SER A 132 9.79 10.85 -8.86
CA SER A 132 10.85 11.01 -9.85
C SER A 132 10.27 11.48 -11.18
N PHE A 133 11.14 11.90 -12.10
CA PHE A 133 10.74 12.26 -13.48
C PHE A 133 10.09 11.08 -14.24
N LEU A 134 10.36 9.86 -13.81
CA LEU A 134 9.80 8.63 -14.35
C LEU A 134 8.41 8.35 -13.78
N MET A 135 8.20 8.66 -12.50
CA MET A 135 6.94 8.41 -11.80
C MET A 135 6.13 9.70 -11.71
N LYS A 136 5.65 10.17 -12.87
CA LYS A 136 4.82 11.37 -12.94
C LYS A 136 3.46 11.13 -12.28
N ARG A 137 3.11 12.00 -11.34
CA ARG A 137 1.76 12.07 -10.75
C ARG A 137 0.78 12.70 -11.76
N PHE A 138 -0.35 12.04 -12.00
CA PHE A 138 -1.42 12.49 -12.90
C PHE A 138 -2.65 13.04 -12.18
N SER A 139 -2.76 12.86 -10.86
CA SER A 139 -3.81 13.45 -10.03
C SER A 139 -3.28 14.61 -9.20
N GLU A 140 -3.99 15.73 -9.17
CA GLU A 140 -3.71 16.82 -8.23
C GLU A 140 -3.92 16.35 -6.79
N LEU A 141 -3.19 16.96 -5.84
CA LEU A 141 -3.53 16.83 -4.43
C LEU A 141 -4.80 17.66 -4.13
N PRO A 142 -5.72 17.16 -3.28
CA PRO A 142 -6.93 17.88 -2.93
C PRO A 142 -6.72 18.97 -1.87
N VAL A 143 -5.58 18.94 -1.17
CA VAL A 143 -5.19 19.88 -0.10
C VAL A 143 -3.74 20.31 -0.25
N ALA A 144 -3.37 21.45 0.32
CA ALA A 144 -1.97 21.88 0.33
C ALA A 144 -1.15 21.01 1.30
N ILE A 145 0.10 20.72 0.94
CA ILE A 145 1.02 19.96 1.81
C ILE A 145 1.24 20.67 3.15
N SER A 146 1.16 22.00 3.18
CA SER A 146 1.25 22.85 4.38
C SER A 146 0.10 22.68 5.37
N ASP A 147 -1.02 22.09 4.92
CA ASP A 147 -2.21 21.89 5.75
C ASP A 147 -2.19 20.54 6.46
N LEU A 148 -1.34 19.60 6.01
CA LEU A 148 -1.12 18.28 6.60
C LEU A 148 -0.20 18.37 7.84
N LYS A 149 -0.69 19.05 8.88
CA LYS A 149 0.02 19.30 10.14
C LYS A 149 -0.72 18.69 11.32
N SER A 150 -0.01 18.52 12.43
CA SER A 150 -0.54 17.96 13.69
C SER A 150 -1.16 16.56 13.54
N LEU A 151 -0.62 15.74 12.64
CA LEU A 151 -0.95 14.33 12.51
C LEU A 151 -0.46 13.55 13.73
N ASP A 152 -1.27 12.61 14.23
CA ASP A 152 -0.86 11.72 15.33
C ASP A 152 0.05 10.61 14.83
N TYR A 153 -0.28 10.03 13.66
CA TYR A 153 0.45 8.92 13.08
C TYR A 153 0.70 9.12 11.57
N ILE A 154 1.88 8.69 11.12
CA ILE A 154 2.19 8.52 9.70
C ILE A 154 2.58 7.06 9.52
N ILE A 155 1.89 6.34 8.65
CA ILE A 155 2.12 4.90 8.44
C ILE A 155 2.75 4.65 7.08
N VAL A 156 3.71 3.73 7.04
CA VAL A 156 4.43 3.34 5.82
C VAL A 156 4.37 1.82 5.69
N SER A 157 3.62 1.32 4.71
CA SER A 157 3.39 -0.11 4.48
C SER A 157 4.63 -0.90 4.12
N HIS A 158 5.44 -0.35 3.21
CA HIS A 158 6.65 -0.98 2.70
C HIS A 158 7.55 0.06 2.03
N ASP A 159 8.70 -0.37 1.52
CA ASP A 159 9.78 0.51 1.13
C ASP A 159 9.81 0.86 -0.37
N HIS A 160 8.78 0.61 -1.18
CA HIS A 160 8.77 1.08 -2.57
C HIS A 160 8.61 2.60 -2.67
N ARG A 161 9.06 3.19 -3.79
CA ARG A 161 9.14 4.66 -3.97
C ARG A 161 7.78 5.34 -4.07
N ASP A 162 6.76 4.63 -4.50
CA ASP A 162 5.37 5.09 -4.53
C ASP A 162 4.60 4.87 -3.22
N HIS A 163 5.25 4.33 -2.17
CA HIS A 163 4.65 4.19 -0.83
C HIS A 163 5.50 4.84 0.27
N CYS A 164 6.82 4.89 0.07
CA CYS A 164 7.81 5.50 0.93
C CYS A 164 8.64 6.51 0.12
N ASP A 165 8.09 7.72 -0.02
CA ASP A 165 8.69 8.82 -0.78
C ASP A 165 9.50 9.77 0.12
N GLU A 166 10.77 9.96 -0.25
CA GLU A 166 11.71 10.78 0.53
C GLU A 166 11.30 12.25 0.57
N GLN A 167 10.82 12.80 -0.56
CA GLN A 167 10.46 14.22 -0.64
C GLN A 167 9.25 14.53 0.23
N SER A 168 8.23 13.68 0.16
CA SER A 168 7.01 13.77 0.95
C SER A 168 7.29 13.64 2.44
N LEU A 169 8.08 12.65 2.85
CA LEU A 169 8.42 12.46 4.27
C LEU A 169 9.26 13.60 4.83
N LYS A 170 10.22 14.15 4.06
CA LYS A 170 10.98 15.35 4.42
C LYS A 170 10.10 16.59 4.55
N ALA A 171 9.08 16.73 3.70
CA ALA A 171 8.15 17.85 3.77
C ALA A 171 7.18 17.76 4.96
N LEU A 172 6.76 16.54 5.34
CA LEU A 172 5.83 16.30 6.44
C LEU A 172 6.48 16.39 7.83
N ALA A 173 7.71 15.91 7.98
CA ALA A 173 8.39 15.83 9.26
C ALA A 173 8.42 17.16 10.06
N PRO A 174 8.84 18.31 9.49
CA PRO A 174 8.87 19.58 10.24
C PRO A 174 7.48 20.09 10.62
N GLN A 175 6.42 19.69 9.89
CA GLN A 175 5.04 20.08 10.15
C GLN A 175 4.37 19.21 11.23
N ASN A 176 4.95 18.03 11.52
CA ASN A 176 4.39 17.01 12.39
C ASN A 176 5.43 16.51 13.42
N PRO A 177 6.04 17.40 14.23
CA PRO A 177 7.11 17.02 15.17
C PRO A 177 6.67 16.02 16.25
N ASN A 178 5.36 15.86 16.43
CA ASN A 178 4.78 14.94 17.40
C ASN A 178 4.27 13.62 16.82
N ALA A 179 4.23 13.49 15.49
CA ALA A 179 3.74 12.27 14.84
C ALA A 179 4.60 11.07 15.22
N VAL A 180 3.94 9.94 15.42
CA VAL A 180 4.58 8.63 15.55
C VAL A 180 4.54 7.95 14.19
N TYR A 181 5.70 7.52 13.70
CA TYR A 181 5.81 6.77 12.46
C TYR A 181 5.65 5.28 12.73
N LEU A 182 4.73 4.61 12.04
CA LEU A 182 4.49 3.17 12.16
C LEU A 182 4.89 2.50 10.84
N THR A 183 5.68 1.43 10.93
CA THR A 183 6.18 0.74 9.75
C THR A 183 6.48 -0.74 9.98
N GLY A 184 6.86 -1.47 8.93
CA GLY A 184 7.34 -2.84 9.00
C GLY A 184 8.80 -2.94 9.46
N LEU A 185 9.22 -4.10 9.96
CA LEU A 185 10.61 -4.38 10.32
C LEU A 185 11.60 -3.95 9.21
N GLY A 186 12.57 -3.08 9.55
CA GLY A 186 13.66 -2.65 8.66
C GLY A 186 13.35 -1.39 7.86
N VAL A 187 12.08 -1.08 7.60
CA VAL A 187 11.68 0.10 6.81
C VAL A 187 12.04 1.40 7.54
N ASP A 188 12.09 1.40 8.87
CA ASP A 188 12.57 2.51 9.70
C ASP A 188 13.99 2.95 9.33
N THR A 189 14.86 2.01 8.95
CA THR A 189 16.23 2.31 8.52
C THR A 189 16.31 3.04 7.18
N VAL A 190 15.23 3.00 6.40
CA VAL A 190 15.12 3.66 5.10
C VAL A 190 14.83 5.15 5.28
N PHE A 191 13.79 5.48 6.04
CA PHE A 191 13.30 6.85 6.14
C PHE A 191 13.69 7.57 7.43
N GLY A 192 14.30 6.88 8.40
CA GLY A 192 14.68 7.46 9.69
C GLY A 192 15.51 8.74 9.55
N ASP A 193 16.49 8.74 8.65
CA ASP A 193 17.34 9.90 8.37
C ASP A 193 16.61 11.05 7.67
N TRP A 194 15.51 10.75 6.96
CA TRP A 194 14.71 11.76 6.26
C TRP A 194 13.82 12.54 7.23
N VAL A 195 13.20 11.83 8.16
CA VAL A 195 12.26 12.41 9.12
C VAL A 195 12.94 12.90 10.40
N LYS A 196 14.14 12.38 10.71
CA LYS A 196 14.93 12.72 11.91
C LYS A 196 14.12 12.65 13.21
N SER A 197 13.15 11.73 13.26
CA SER A 197 12.27 11.50 14.39
C SER A 197 12.78 10.33 15.21
N THR A 198 12.71 10.45 16.54
CA THR A 198 12.95 9.33 17.46
C THR A 198 11.68 8.51 17.71
N LYS A 199 10.54 8.92 17.16
CA LYS A 199 9.22 8.29 17.36
C LYS A 199 8.87 7.38 16.20
N ILE A 200 9.67 6.36 15.95
CA ILE A 200 9.45 5.37 14.89
C ILE A 200 9.28 3.99 15.55
N GLN A 201 8.24 3.25 15.15
CA GLN A 201 8.01 1.88 15.58
C GLN A 201 7.94 0.95 14.37
N SER A 202 8.68 -0.15 14.44
CA SER A 202 8.69 -1.18 13.40
C SER A 202 8.07 -2.47 13.93
N ALA A 203 7.09 -3.02 13.24
CA ALA A 203 6.38 -4.23 13.65
C ALA A 203 6.57 -5.37 12.65
N GLY A 204 6.56 -6.60 13.14
CA GLY A 204 6.28 -7.77 12.33
C GLY A 204 4.78 -7.97 12.14
N TRP A 205 4.39 -8.91 11.26
CA TRP A 205 2.97 -9.22 11.05
C TRP A 205 2.29 -9.70 12.33
N PHE A 206 0.99 -9.44 12.44
CA PHE A 206 0.20 -9.73 13.64
C PHE A 206 0.75 -9.11 14.93
N GLN A 207 1.58 -8.06 14.87
CA GLN A 207 2.00 -7.32 16.05
C GLN A 207 1.25 -5.99 16.16
N ALA A 208 0.78 -5.70 17.37
CA ALA A 208 0.16 -4.42 17.70
C ALA A 208 1.24 -3.40 18.07
N TYR A 209 1.16 -2.22 17.47
CA TYR A 209 2.02 -1.09 17.84
C TYR A 209 1.67 -0.58 19.23
N GLN A 210 2.64 0.02 19.92
CA GLN A 210 2.41 0.71 21.18
C GLN A 210 1.85 2.10 20.89
N THR A 211 0.55 2.27 21.01
CA THR A 211 -0.10 3.57 20.85
C THR A 211 -0.06 4.33 22.18
N ASN A 212 0.19 5.64 22.14
CA ASN A 212 0.23 6.50 23.34
C ASN A 212 -1.17 6.78 23.94
N THR A 213 -2.19 6.04 23.51
CA THR A 213 -3.59 6.27 23.84
C THR A 213 -4.35 4.95 23.86
N THR A 214 -5.28 4.81 24.79
CA THR A 214 -6.22 3.67 24.82
C THR A 214 -7.32 3.81 23.77
N LYS A 215 -7.36 4.93 23.04
CA LYS A 215 -8.39 5.25 22.04
C LYS A 215 -8.27 4.45 20.75
N ILE A 216 -7.07 3.99 20.39
CA ILE A 216 -6.77 3.45 19.07
C ILE A 216 -5.88 2.22 19.19
N GLU A 217 -6.21 1.19 18.43
CA GLU A 217 -5.38 0.02 18.23
C GLU A 217 -4.91 0.01 16.77
N VAL A 218 -3.62 -0.24 16.58
CA VAL A 218 -3.02 -0.37 15.25
C VAL A 218 -2.25 -1.69 15.21
N ILE A 219 -2.55 -2.54 14.24
CA ILE A 219 -1.92 -3.85 14.07
C ILE A 219 -1.31 -3.90 12.67
N TYR A 220 -0.04 -4.29 12.58
CA TYR A 220 0.58 -4.59 11.30
C TYR A 220 0.21 -6.01 10.88
N LEU A 221 -0.27 -6.18 9.65
CA LEU A 221 -0.85 -7.42 9.16
C LEU A 221 -0.16 -7.87 7.86
N PRO A 222 -0.33 -9.14 7.46
CA PRO A 222 0.26 -9.64 6.23
C PRO A 222 -0.26 -8.93 4.97
N ALA A 223 0.63 -8.83 3.99
CA ALA A 223 0.34 -8.55 2.60
C ALA A 223 1.19 -9.50 1.74
N ARG A 224 0.71 -9.84 0.54
CA ARG A 224 1.50 -10.58 -0.46
C ARG A 224 2.21 -9.59 -1.36
N HIS A 225 3.47 -9.31 -1.06
CA HIS A 225 4.27 -8.33 -1.80
C HIS A 225 5.78 -8.62 -1.65
N TRP A 226 6.62 -7.63 -1.89
CA TRP A 226 8.09 -7.70 -1.79
C TRP A 226 8.64 -6.28 -1.51
N GLY A 227 9.93 -6.16 -1.23
CA GLY A 227 10.54 -4.85 -0.95
C GLY A 227 11.87 -4.67 -1.68
N ARG A 228 12.11 -3.48 -2.23
CA ARG A 228 13.39 -3.12 -2.86
C ARG A 228 13.51 -1.63 -3.19
N ARG A 229 14.64 -1.01 -2.83
CA ARG A 229 14.97 0.36 -3.25
C ARG A 229 16.25 0.47 -4.07
N TYR A 230 17.23 -0.38 -3.80
CA TYR A 230 18.57 -0.35 -4.36
C TYR A 230 18.92 -1.68 -5.07
N LEU A 231 20.20 -1.87 -5.41
CA LEU A 231 20.63 -3.05 -6.19
C LEU A 231 20.68 -4.34 -5.38
N ASN A 232 20.97 -4.29 -4.07
CA ASN A 232 21.29 -5.48 -3.26
C ASN A 232 20.46 -5.59 -1.96
N ASP A 233 19.26 -5.02 -1.97
CA ASP A 233 18.38 -4.88 -0.81
C ASP A 233 17.04 -5.60 -0.96
N THR A 234 16.90 -6.47 -1.97
CA THR A 234 15.67 -7.25 -2.17
C THR A 234 15.24 -7.94 -0.88
N ASN A 235 14.04 -7.63 -0.40
CA ASN A 235 13.41 -8.11 0.81
C ASN A 235 14.24 -7.95 2.10
N LYS A 236 15.13 -6.93 2.20
CA LYS A 236 15.75 -6.58 3.50
C LYS A 236 14.75 -5.99 4.48
N ASN A 237 13.74 -5.30 3.95
CA ASN A 237 12.71 -4.61 4.70
C ASN A 237 11.38 -5.30 4.48
N LEU A 238 10.56 -5.33 5.53
CA LEU A 238 9.26 -5.99 5.53
C LEU A 238 8.19 -5.12 4.84
N TRP A 239 7.20 -5.78 4.25
CA TRP A 239 5.98 -5.20 3.70
C TRP A 239 4.75 -5.73 4.44
N GLY A 240 3.62 -5.03 4.36
CA GLY A 240 2.43 -5.43 5.09
C GLY A 240 1.26 -4.47 4.92
N SER A 241 0.17 -4.82 5.58
CA SER A 241 -1.07 -4.08 5.68
C SER A 241 -1.29 -3.60 7.12
N TYR A 242 -2.33 -2.80 7.35
CA TYR A 242 -2.68 -2.31 8.68
C TYR A 242 -4.15 -2.50 8.99
N LEU A 243 -4.44 -2.84 10.25
CA LEU A 243 -5.73 -2.60 10.85
C LEU A 243 -5.64 -1.40 11.79
N ILE A 244 -6.55 -0.43 11.63
CA ILE A 244 -6.74 0.69 12.54
C ILE A 244 -8.14 0.55 13.15
N ARG A 245 -8.25 0.43 14.48
CA ARG A 245 -9.52 0.13 15.16
C ARG A 245 -9.74 1.01 16.39
N ALA A 246 -10.96 1.53 16.52
CA ALA A 246 -11.40 2.34 17.66
C ALA A 246 -12.91 2.21 17.87
N ASN A 247 -13.39 2.14 19.12
CA ASN A 247 -14.82 2.22 19.47
C ASN A 247 -15.76 1.37 18.59
N GLY A 248 -15.34 0.15 18.21
CA GLY A 248 -16.13 -0.74 17.35
C GLY A 248 -16.14 -0.39 15.86
N LYS A 249 -15.38 0.63 15.44
CA LYS A 249 -15.10 0.95 14.03
C LYS A 249 -13.69 0.51 13.64
N SER A 250 -13.51 0.17 12.36
CA SER A 250 -12.27 -0.37 11.83
C SER A 250 -12.01 0.00 10.37
N VAL A 251 -10.76 0.35 10.08
CA VAL A 251 -10.25 0.57 8.72
C VAL A 251 -9.09 -0.37 8.48
N TYR A 252 -9.21 -1.20 7.45
CA TYR A 252 -8.13 -2.04 6.93
C TYR A 252 -7.46 -1.33 5.75
N PHE A 253 -6.16 -1.07 5.86
CA PHE A 253 -5.35 -0.53 4.77
C PHE A 253 -4.45 -1.63 4.20
N GLY A 254 -4.79 -2.12 3.01
CA GLY A 254 -4.20 -3.32 2.41
C GLY A 254 -2.88 -3.11 1.64
N SER A 255 -2.35 -1.89 1.56
CA SER A 255 -1.28 -1.54 0.60
C SER A 255 -1.66 -1.96 -0.84
N ASP A 256 -0.65 -2.28 -1.63
CA ASP A 256 -0.66 -2.75 -3.01
C ASP A 256 -0.39 -4.26 -3.10
N SER A 257 -1.02 -5.04 -2.22
CA SER A 257 -0.85 -6.49 -2.14
C SER A 257 -1.41 -7.25 -3.34
N GLY A 258 -0.79 -8.40 -3.64
CA GLY A 258 -1.34 -9.45 -4.49
C GLY A 258 -2.43 -10.26 -3.77
N TYR A 259 -3.16 -11.07 -4.53
CA TYR A 259 -4.20 -11.94 -3.98
C TYR A 259 -3.60 -13.12 -3.21
N GLY A 260 -4.23 -13.55 -2.11
CA GLY A 260 -3.85 -14.77 -1.40
C GLY A 260 -4.81 -15.13 -0.25
N ALA A 261 -4.61 -16.32 0.32
CA ALA A 261 -5.46 -16.85 1.39
C ALA A 261 -5.50 -15.98 2.66
N HIS A 262 -4.49 -15.12 2.86
CA HIS A 262 -4.41 -14.20 3.99
C HIS A 262 -5.66 -13.32 4.12
N TYR A 263 -6.35 -12.94 3.05
CA TYR A 263 -7.58 -12.14 3.15
C TYR A 263 -8.70 -12.88 3.88
N GLN A 264 -8.92 -14.15 3.54
CA GLN A 264 -9.92 -14.99 4.21
C GLN A 264 -9.52 -15.28 5.66
N GLU A 265 -8.24 -15.56 5.92
CA GLU A 265 -7.71 -15.77 7.27
C GLU A 265 -7.88 -14.52 8.15
N LEU A 266 -7.60 -13.34 7.59
CA LEU A 266 -7.80 -12.07 8.28
C LEU A 266 -9.27 -11.78 8.52
N GLY A 267 -10.16 -12.05 7.56
CA GLY A 267 -11.61 -11.92 7.76
C GLY A 267 -12.13 -12.77 8.91
N GLN A 268 -11.57 -13.97 9.11
CA GLN A 268 -11.87 -14.86 10.23
C GLN A 268 -11.26 -14.36 11.56
N LEU A 269 -9.98 -13.97 11.54
CA LEU A 269 -9.24 -13.53 12.72
C LEU A 269 -9.81 -12.22 13.29
N LEU A 270 -10.18 -11.28 12.42
CA LEU A 270 -10.62 -9.94 12.79
C LEU A 270 -12.13 -9.86 13.07
N GLY A 271 -12.91 -10.83 12.57
CA GLY A 271 -14.38 -10.79 12.64
C GLY A 271 -15.01 -9.78 11.68
N GLY A 272 -14.31 -9.42 10.60
CA GLY A 272 -14.71 -8.39 9.64
C GLY A 272 -14.15 -7.00 9.92
N VAL A 273 -14.33 -6.10 8.95
CA VAL A 273 -13.89 -4.69 9.03
C VAL A 273 -14.96 -3.74 8.47
N ASP A 274 -15.01 -2.48 8.91
CA ASP A 274 -16.02 -1.54 8.41
C ASP A 274 -15.65 -0.98 7.04
N VAL A 275 -14.36 -0.73 6.81
CA VAL A 275 -13.83 -0.24 5.55
C VAL A 275 -12.55 -1.00 5.20
N ALA A 276 -12.51 -1.55 3.98
CA ALA A 276 -11.28 -2.06 3.36
C ALA A 276 -10.79 -1.09 2.28
N LEU A 277 -9.55 -0.63 2.40
CA LEU A 277 -8.83 0.15 1.40
C LEU A 277 -7.87 -0.81 0.68
N LEU A 278 -8.12 -1.15 -0.59
CA LEU A 278 -7.29 -2.13 -1.32
C LEU A 278 -6.83 -1.58 -2.68
N GLY A 279 -5.59 -1.87 -3.05
CA GLY A 279 -5.04 -1.57 -4.37
C GLY A 279 -5.75 -2.31 -5.49
N VAL A 280 -5.96 -1.63 -6.62
CA VAL A 280 -6.60 -2.18 -7.83
C VAL A 280 -5.84 -1.86 -9.13
N GLY A 281 -4.72 -1.15 -9.04
CA GLY A 281 -3.87 -0.78 -10.16
C GLY A 281 -2.55 -1.54 -10.17
N ALA A 282 -1.70 -1.22 -11.14
CA ALA A 282 -0.41 -1.89 -11.34
C ALA A 282 -0.55 -3.41 -11.55
N TYR A 283 -1.57 -3.85 -12.31
CA TYR A 283 -1.96 -5.26 -12.34
C TYR A 283 -1.81 -5.93 -13.71
N LYS A 284 -1.46 -5.19 -14.77
CA LYS A 284 -1.20 -5.77 -16.09
C LYS A 284 0.30 -5.81 -16.44
N PRO A 285 0.76 -6.90 -17.09
CA PRO A 285 -0.03 -8.07 -17.46
C PRO A 285 -0.28 -8.99 -16.25
N GLU A 286 -1.50 -9.51 -16.13
CA GLU A 286 -1.95 -10.27 -14.94
C GLU A 286 -1.05 -11.48 -14.64
N TRP A 287 -0.58 -12.17 -15.68
CA TRP A 287 0.30 -13.34 -15.52
C TRP A 287 1.63 -13.02 -14.82
N PHE A 288 2.09 -11.77 -14.91
CA PHE A 288 3.33 -11.30 -14.25
C PHE A 288 3.02 -10.57 -12.95
N MET A 289 2.07 -9.63 -12.97
CA MET A 289 1.81 -8.73 -11.83
C MET A 289 1.04 -9.40 -10.68
N SER A 290 0.21 -10.42 -10.96
CA SER A 290 -0.63 -11.09 -9.94
C SER A 290 0.14 -11.72 -8.78
N ALA A 291 1.45 -11.93 -8.95
CA ALA A 291 2.33 -12.37 -7.87
C ALA A 291 2.38 -11.37 -6.70
N SER A 292 2.18 -10.08 -6.98
CA SER A 292 2.39 -8.97 -6.04
C SER A 292 1.32 -7.89 -6.06
N HIS A 293 0.46 -7.80 -7.09
CA HIS A 293 -0.60 -6.79 -7.20
C HIS A 293 -1.93 -7.43 -7.62
N MET A 294 -3.03 -6.98 -7.00
CA MET A 294 -4.39 -7.36 -7.40
C MET A 294 -4.92 -6.45 -8.50
N GLY A 295 -5.68 -7.04 -9.43
CA GLY A 295 -6.60 -6.29 -10.27
C GLY A 295 -7.95 -6.05 -9.57
N PRO A 296 -8.86 -5.27 -10.19
CA PRO A 296 -10.18 -4.95 -9.63
C PRO A 296 -11.02 -6.16 -9.18
N LYS A 297 -11.00 -7.25 -9.93
CA LYS A 297 -11.77 -8.47 -9.61
C LYS A 297 -11.27 -9.13 -8.33
N ASP A 298 -9.95 -9.28 -8.21
CA ASP A 298 -9.33 -9.88 -7.03
C ASP A 298 -9.49 -8.99 -5.81
N ALA A 299 -9.38 -7.67 -5.95
CA ALA A 299 -9.60 -6.74 -4.84
C ALA A 299 -11.04 -6.79 -4.30
N VAL A 300 -12.06 -6.83 -5.17
CA VAL A 300 -13.46 -7.01 -4.73
C VAL A 300 -13.64 -8.34 -4.01
N LYS A 301 -13.07 -9.42 -4.54
CA LYS A 301 -13.08 -10.74 -3.89
C LYS A 301 -12.42 -10.70 -2.51
N SER A 302 -11.23 -10.11 -2.40
CA SER A 302 -10.48 -9.94 -1.15
C SER A 302 -11.25 -9.13 -0.12
N ALA A 303 -11.95 -8.07 -0.54
CA ALA A 303 -12.78 -7.28 0.36
C ALA A 303 -13.96 -8.08 0.93
N HIS A 304 -14.58 -8.96 0.14
CA HIS A 304 -15.58 -9.91 0.63
C HIS A 304 -14.98 -10.95 1.58
N GLU A 305 -13.80 -11.50 1.27
CA GLU A 305 -13.09 -12.48 2.12
C GLU A 305 -12.63 -11.87 3.46
N LEU A 306 -12.34 -10.57 3.48
CA LEU A 306 -12.11 -9.79 4.71
C LEU A 306 -13.39 -9.55 5.53
N ASN A 307 -14.57 -9.96 5.03
CA ASN A 307 -15.87 -9.59 5.59
C ASN A 307 -16.00 -8.05 5.79
N ALA A 308 -15.55 -7.28 4.80
CA ALA A 308 -15.65 -5.82 4.85
C ALA A 308 -17.12 -5.38 4.70
N LYS A 309 -17.54 -4.30 5.38
CA LYS A 309 -18.85 -3.67 5.13
C LYS A 309 -18.83 -2.75 3.91
N ARG A 310 -17.69 -2.11 3.66
CA ARG A 310 -17.44 -1.22 2.52
C ARG A 310 -16.06 -1.46 1.94
N PHE A 311 -15.95 -1.38 0.62
CA PHE A 311 -14.69 -1.45 -0.11
C PHE A 311 -14.42 -0.13 -0.82
N ILE A 312 -13.27 0.50 -0.54
CA ILE A 312 -12.79 1.69 -1.25
C ILE A 312 -11.52 1.29 -2.02
N PRO A 313 -11.54 1.31 -3.37
CA PRO A 313 -10.37 0.99 -4.17
C PRO A 313 -9.35 2.14 -4.17
N MET A 314 -8.07 1.80 -4.31
CA MET A 314 -6.96 2.74 -4.36
C MET A 314 -5.86 2.27 -5.32
N HIS A 315 -4.71 2.95 -5.37
CA HIS A 315 -3.55 2.56 -6.20
C HIS A 315 -3.80 2.63 -7.72
N TYR A 316 -4.79 3.41 -8.17
CA TYR A 316 -5.05 3.65 -9.60
C TYR A 316 -5.18 5.14 -9.92
N GLY A 317 -5.04 5.51 -11.19
CA GLY A 317 -5.30 6.86 -11.69
C GLY A 317 -4.31 7.95 -11.27
N THR A 318 -3.43 7.70 -10.30
CA THR A 318 -2.42 8.65 -9.81
C THR A 318 -1.06 8.48 -10.50
N PHE A 319 -0.57 7.26 -10.69
CA PHE A 319 0.70 6.96 -11.37
C PHE A 319 0.49 5.93 -12.47
N ASP A 320 1.31 6.01 -13.52
CA ASP A 320 1.36 5.01 -14.60
C ASP A 320 2.46 3.98 -14.29
N LEU A 321 2.08 2.85 -13.69
CA LEU A 321 3.02 1.87 -13.11
C LEU A 321 3.09 0.53 -13.86
N SER A 322 2.09 0.17 -14.65
CA SER A 322 2.06 -1.11 -15.36
C SER A 322 1.24 -1.04 -16.65
N ASP A 323 0.97 -2.14 -17.34
CA ASP A 323 0.52 -2.11 -18.74
C ASP A 323 -0.92 -1.62 -18.98
N GLU A 324 -1.76 -1.54 -17.94
CA GLU A 324 -3.11 -0.97 -18.09
C GLU A 324 -3.10 0.53 -18.39
N PRO A 325 -4.12 1.04 -19.10
CA PRO A 325 -4.48 2.46 -19.09
C PRO A 325 -4.84 2.95 -17.68
N LEU A 326 -4.54 4.21 -17.35
CA LEU A 326 -4.81 4.80 -16.03
C LEU A 326 -6.26 4.67 -15.56
N GLY A 327 -7.23 4.71 -16.48
CA GLY A 327 -8.66 4.61 -16.15
C GLY A 327 -9.24 3.19 -16.20
N ASP A 328 -8.44 2.19 -16.60
CA ASP A 328 -8.88 0.82 -16.75
C ASP A 328 -9.37 0.19 -15.43
N PRO A 329 -8.68 0.36 -14.28
CA PRO A 329 -9.20 -0.10 -12.98
C PRO A 329 -10.57 0.50 -12.63
N TYR A 330 -10.73 1.81 -12.85
CA TYR A 330 -11.98 2.52 -12.55
C TYR A 330 -13.14 1.98 -13.39
N ARG A 331 -12.95 1.83 -14.71
CA ARG A 331 -13.97 1.27 -15.61
C ARG A 331 -14.35 -0.16 -15.21
N ALA A 332 -13.37 -1.00 -14.88
CA ALA A 332 -13.63 -2.36 -14.43
C ALA A 332 -14.44 -2.40 -13.11
N LEU A 333 -14.15 -1.50 -12.16
CA LEU A 333 -14.90 -1.40 -10.91
C LEU A 333 -16.33 -0.90 -11.12
N GLN A 334 -16.57 0.02 -12.06
CA GLN A 334 -17.92 0.45 -12.42
C GLN A 334 -18.77 -0.72 -12.94
N GLU A 335 -18.18 -1.63 -13.72
CA GLU A 335 -18.90 -2.85 -14.15
C GLU A 335 -19.12 -3.82 -12.97
N LEU A 336 -18.15 -3.96 -12.06
CA LEU A 336 -18.30 -4.80 -10.88
C LEU A 336 -19.38 -4.27 -9.91
N GLN A 337 -19.52 -2.95 -9.78
CA GLN A 337 -20.57 -2.29 -8.99
C GLN A 337 -22.00 -2.65 -9.44
N LYS A 338 -22.19 -2.91 -10.74
CA LYS A 338 -23.52 -3.25 -11.30
C LYS A 338 -24.00 -4.65 -10.90
N LYS A 339 -23.12 -5.49 -10.37
CA LYS A 339 -23.49 -6.84 -9.94
C LYS A 339 -24.27 -6.80 -8.62
N PRO A 340 -25.36 -7.58 -8.48
CA PRO A 340 -26.20 -7.56 -7.27
C PRO A 340 -25.43 -7.75 -5.96
N GLU A 341 -24.44 -8.64 -5.95
CA GLU A 341 -23.62 -8.93 -4.78
C GLU A 341 -22.72 -7.76 -4.33
N ASN A 342 -22.53 -6.73 -5.17
CA ASN A 342 -21.67 -5.58 -4.90
C ASN A 342 -22.45 -4.28 -4.72
N GLN A 343 -23.79 -4.34 -4.75
CA GLN A 343 -24.63 -3.15 -4.68
C GLN A 343 -24.44 -2.42 -3.32
N GLY A 344 -23.97 -1.17 -3.38
CA GLY A 344 -23.67 -0.37 -2.19
C GLY A 344 -22.39 -0.76 -1.44
N PHE A 345 -21.69 -1.81 -1.89
CA PHE A 345 -20.47 -2.33 -1.27
C PHE A 345 -19.21 -1.59 -1.73
N ILE A 346 -19.04 -1.46 -3.05
CA ILE A 346 -17.90 -0.77 -3.66
C ILE A 346 -18.16 0.74 -3.65
N GLN A 347 -17.26 1.53 -3.07
CA GLN A 347 -17.34 2.98 -2.99
C GLN A 347 -16.22 3.62 -3.82
N LEU A 348 -16.57 4.12 -5.01
CA LEU A 348 -15.65 4.82 -5.91
C LEU A 348 -15.49 6.29 -5.50
N ALA A 349 -14.81 6.53 -4.38
CA ALA A 349 -14.55 7.88 -3.89
C ALA A 349 -13.63 8.67 -4.82
N GLY A 350 -13.93 9.95 -5.04
CA GLY A 350 -13.02 10.89 -5.68
C GLY A 350 -11.83 11.26 -4.76
N VAL A 351 -10.76 11.79 -5.36
CA VAL A 351 -9.64 12.33 -4.59
C VAL A 351 -10.12 13.57 -3.82
N GLY A 352 -9.94 13.59 -2.50
CA GLY A 352 -10.45 14.65 -1.62
C GLY A 352 -11.92 14.51 -1.22
N GLU A 353 -12.61 13.46 -1.68
CA GLU A 353 -13.96 13.16 -1.21
C GLU A 353 -13.93 12.60 0.21
N VAL A 354 -14.83 13.11 1.07
CA VAL A 354 -14.92 12.72 2.47
C VAL A 354 -15.88 11.56 2.64
N VAL A 355 -15.35 10.38 2.97
CA VAL A 355 -16.15 9.21 3.32
C VAL A 355 -16.27 9.10 4.83
N ARG A 356 -17.46 9.31 5.38
CA ARG A 356 -17.71 9.26 6.84
C ARG A 356 -17.80 7.82 7.34
N LEU A 357 -17.25 7.55 8.53
CA LEU A 357 -17.16 6.20 9.11
C LEU A 357 -18.30 5.83 10.05
#